data_AF-A0A968BR74-F1
#
_entry.id   AF-A0A968BR74-F1
#
_cell.length_a   1.000
_cell.length_b   1.000
_cell.length_c   1.000
_cell.angle_alpha   90.00
_cell.angle_beta   90.00
_cell.angle_gamma   90.00
#
_symmetry.space_group_name_H-M   'P 1'
#
loop_
_entity.id
_entity.type
_entity.pdbx_description
1 polymer ?
#
loop_
_entity_poly.entity_id
_entity_poly.type
_entity_poly.pdbx_seq_one_letter_code
_entity_poly.pdbx_strand_id
1 'polypeptide(L)' 'PFPGGLAWLRERAPGMIPWAWAVNGCLSVLASVLAAMIALSAGFSWVLVAGALAYAGAWLALR' A
#
# COMPACT_ATOMS: atom_id res chain seq x y z
N PRO A 1 0.40 4.72 -7.34
CA PRO A 1 -0.47 3.52 -7.37
C PRO A 1 0.33 2.29 -7.83
N PHE A 2 -0.09 1.08 -7.42
CA PHE A 2 0.67 -0.16 -7.63
C PHE A 2 1.01 -0.48 -9.11
N PRO A 3 0.08 -0.35 -10.10
CA PRO A 3 0.42 -0.60 -11.51
C PRO A 3 1.48 0.34 -12.08
N GLY A 4 1.47 1.62 -11.67
CA GLY A 4 2.48 2.60 -12.09
C GLY A 4 3.87 2.26 -11.54
N GLY A 5 3.96 1.84 -10.28
CA GLY A 5 5.21 1.35 -9.70
C GLY A 5 5.70 0.05 -10.35
N LEU A 6 4.78 -0.82 -10.77
CA LEU A 6 5.13 -2.04 -11.48
C LEU A 6 5.68 -1.77 -12.89
N ALA A 7 5.13 -0.78 -13.59
CA ALA A 7 5.64 -0.34 -14.90
C ALA A 7 7.07 0.25 -14.76
N TRP A 8 7.28 1.11 -13.76
CA TRP A 8 8.60 1.63 -13.43
C TRP A 8 9.61 0.53 -13.09
N LEU A 9 9.18 -0.46 -12.31
CA LEU A 9 10.02 -1.58 -11.89
C LEU A 9 10.36 -2.51 -13.06
N ARG A 10 9.43 -2.68 -14.00
CA ARG A 10 9.65 -3.46 -15.21
C ARG A 10 10.79 -2.91 -16.07
N GLU A 11 10.93 -1.59 -16.13
CA GLU A 11 12.00 -0.94 -16.90
C GLU A 11 13.35 -0.96 -16.18
N ARG A 12 13.36 -0.81 -14.84
CA ARG A 12 14.61 -0.61 -14.07
C ARG A 12 15.13 -1.86 -13.37
N ALA A 13 14.25 -2.74 -12.92
CA ALA A 13 14.60 -3.93 -12.13
C ALA A 13 13.52 -5.02 -12.27
N PRO A 14 13.35 -5.64 -13.45
CA PRO A 14 12.30 -6.63 -13.68
C PRO A 14 12.36 -7.83 -12.72
N GLY A 15 13.54 -8.19 -12.22
CA GLY A 15 13.72 -9.23 -11.19
C GLY A 15 13.06 -8.93 -9.84
N MET A 16 12.66 -7.68 -9.58
CA MET A 16 11.95 -7.27 -8.36
C MET A 16 10.43 -7.36 -8.48
N ILE A 17 9.88 -7.65 -9.67
CA ILE A 17 8.42 -7.78 -9.87
C ILE A 17 7.79 -8.83 -8.92
N PRO A 18 8.36 -10.04 -8.75
CA PRO A 18 7.81 -11.02 -7.80
C PRO A 18 7.79 -10.52 -6.35
N TRP A 19 8.80 -9.74 -5.96
CA TRP A 19 8.88 -9.14 -4.63
C TRP A 19 7.82 -8.06 -4.42
N ALA A 20 7.56 -7.23 -5.44
CA ALA A 20 6.48 -6.25 -5.39
C ALA A 20 5.11 -6.94 -5.16
N TRP A 21 4.88 -8.08 -5.81
CA TRP A 21 3.68 -8.91 -5.58
C TRP A 21 3.64 -9.54 -4.19
N ALA A 22 4.77 -10.07 -3.69
CA ALA A 22 4.84 -10.64 -2.34
C ALA A 22 4.51 -9.60 -1.26
N VAL A 23 5.07 -8.39 -1.39
CA VAL A 23 4.78 -7.26 -0.49
C VAL A 23 3.31 -6.85 -0.58
N ASN A 24 2.74 -6.76 -1.78
CA ASN A 24 1.32 -6.45 -1.97
C ASN A 24 0.40 -7.50 -1.31
N GLY A 25 0.75 -8.78 -1.40
CA GLY A 25 0.04 -9.87 -0.72
C GLY A 25 0.07 -9.73 0.80
N CYS A 26 1.26 -9.54 1.39
CA CYS A 26 1.41 -9.32 2.84
C CYS A 26 0.62 -8.10 3.33
N LEU A 27 0.72 -6.99 2.61
CA LEU A 27 0.04 -5.74 2.98
C LEU A 27 -1.48 -5.87 2.92
N SER A 28 -2.03 -6.69 2.01
CA SER A 28 -3.47 -6.93 1.96
C SER A 28 -4.01 -7.58 3.25
N VAL A 29 -3.25 -8.54 3.80
CA VAL A 29 -3.58 -9.18 5.08
C VAL A 29 -3.42 -8.19 6.23
N LEU A 30 -2.25 -7.56 6.33
CA LEU A 30 -1.95 -6.62 7.42
C LEU A 30 -2.93 -5.43 7.44
N ALA A 31 -3.26 -4.88 6.27
CA ALA A 31 -4.18 -3.74 6.17
C ALA A 31 -5.56 -4.08 6.72
N SER A 32 -6.07 -5.30 6.49
CA SER A 32 -7.37 -5.72 7.03
C SER A 32 -7.38 -5.76 8.57
N VAL A 33 -6.34 -6.32 9.17
CA VAL A 33 -6.20 -6.42 10.63
C VAL A 33 -5.96 -5.04 11.24
N LEU A 34 -5.08 -4.24 10.65
CA LEU A 34 -4.81 -2.87 11.10
C LEU A 34 -6.05 -1.98 10.99
N ALA A 35 -6.82 -2.09 9.90
CA ALA A 35 -8.07 -1.35 9.75
C ALA A 35 -9.07 -1.70 10.86
N ALA A 36 -9.23 -3.00 11.17
CA ALA A 36 -10.09 -3.43 12.27
C ALA A 36 -9.59 -2.90 13.63
N MET A 37 -8.28 -3.01 13.91
CA MET A 37 -7.68 -2.52 15.15
C MET A 37 -7.86 -1.00 15.32
N ILE A 38 -7.60 -0.22 14.25
CA ILE A 38 -7.76 1.23 14.26
C ILE A 38 -9.24 1.60 14.41
N ALA A 39 -10.15 0.94 13.69
CA ALA A 39 -11.58 1.19 13.79
C ALA A 39 -12.11 0.96 15.21
N LEU A 40 -11.67 -0.12 15.87
CA LEU A 40 -12.07 -0.45 17.23
C LEU A 40 -11.44 0.47 18.29
N SER A 41 -10.21 0.94 18.06
CA SER A 41 -9.47 1.74 19.05
C SER A 41 -9.72 3.25 18.94
N ALA A 42 -9.92 3.74 17.72
CA ALA A 42 -9.98 5.18 17.43
C ALA A 42 -11.20 5.58 16.57
N GLY A 43 -11.97 4.60 16.05
CA GLY A 43 -13.10 4.84 15.16
C GLY A 43 -12.74 4.79 13.68
N PHE A 44 -13.76 4.61 12.83
CA PHE A 44 -13.57 4.38 11.39
C PHE A 44 -12.97 5.56 10.64
N SER A 45 -13.20 6.81 11.09
CA SER A 45 -12.63 8.00 10.46
C SER A 45 -11.10 7.96 10.41
N TRP A 46 -10.44 7.40 11.43
CA TRP A 46 -8.98 7.26 11.44
C TRP A 46 -8.48 6.21 10.45
N VAL A 47 -9.28 5.20 10.11
CA VAL A 47 -8.97 4.25 9.03
C VAL A 47 -8.93 4.98 7.69
N LEU A 48 -9.91 5.86 7.44
CA LEU A 48 -9.95 6.67 6.21
C LEU A 48 -8.75 7.61 6.11
N VAL A 49 -8.37 8.27 7.20
CA VAL A 49 -7.18 9.14 7.25
C VAL A 49 -5.90 8.34 6.98
N ALA A 50 -5.73 7.19 7.63
CA ALA A 50 -4.58 6.32 7.40
C ALA A 50 -4.48 5.85 5.94
N GLY A 51 -5.62 5.45 5.35
CA GLY A 51 -5.71 5.10 3.93
C GLY A 51 -5.34 6.28 3.02
N ALA A 52 -5.88 7.47 3.28
CA ALA A 52 -5.58 8.67 2.52
C ALA A 52 -4.07 9.01 2.56
N LEU A 53 -3.45 8.93 3.75
CA LEU A 53 -2.01 9.15 3.91
C LEU A 53 -1.17 8.11 3.15
N ALA A 54 -1.57 6.84 3.16
CA ALA A 54 -0.88 5.79 2.40
C ALA A 54 -0.94 6.05 0.88
N TYR A 55 -2.11 6.44 0.37
CA TYR A 55 -2.25 6.79 -1.06
C TYR A 55 -1.49 8.07 -1.41
N ALA A 56 -1.48 9.08 -0.54
CA ALA A 56 -0.70 10.30 -0.73
C ALA A 56 0.81 9.99 -0.77
N GLY A 57 1.30 9.15 0.14
CA GLY A 57 2.69 8.68 0.13
C GLY A 57 3.03 7.94 -1.16
N ALA A 58 2.16 7.04 -1.62
CA ALA A 58 2.34 6.34 -2.89
C ALA A 58 2.36 7.28 -4.11
N TRP A 59 1.57 8.35 -4.10
CA TRP A 59 1.62 9.40 -5.12
C TRP A 59 2.96 10.14 -5.10
N LEU A 60 3.40 10.57 -3.93
CA LEU A 60 4.66 11.30 -3.76
C LEU A 60 5.90 10.47 -4.11
N ALA A 61 5.82 9.14 -3.99
CA ALA A 61 6.89 8.22 -4.36
C ALA A 61 6.98 7.93 -5.87
N LEU A 62 5.89 8.16 -6.62
CA LEU A 62 5.79 7.86 -8.05
C LEU A 62 5.78 9.10 -8.95
N ARG A 63 5.74 10.30 -8.36
CA ARG A 63 6.12 11.53 -9.07
C ARG A 63 7.63 11.55 -9.30
#